data_AF-A0A531KFD8-F1
#
_entry.id   AF-A0A531KFD8-F1
#
_cell.length_a   1.000
_cell.length_b   1.000
_cell.length_c   1.000
_cell.angle_alpha   90.00
_cell.angle_beta   90.00
_cell.angle_gamma   90.00
#
_symmetry.space_group_name_H-M   'P 1'
#
loop_
_entity.id
_entity.type
_entity.pdbx_description
1 polymer ?
#
loop_
_entity_poly.entity_id
_entity_poly.type
_entity_poly.pdbx_seq_one_letter_code
_entity_poly.pdbx_strand_id
1 'polypeptide(L)' 'MTDQADTRYTVDSVDRAISLLQTVAGEADLGVSEIARRSGDSKARAFRLLQTLVRRGLLARSSDGKG' A
#
# COMPACT_ATOMS: atom_id res chain seq x y z
N MET A 1 24.80 -7.25 11.98
CA MET A 1 24.48 -6.57 13.25
C MET A 1 24.01 -5.16 12.89
N THR A 2 22.79 -5.07 12.37
CA THR A 2 22.16 -3.82 11.95
C THR A 2 20.71 -3.89 12.41
N ASP A 3 20.20 -2.78 12.93
CA ASP A 3 18.89 -2.21 12.54
C ASP A 3 17.95 -1.72 13.66
N GLN A 4 18.15 -2.04 14.94
CA GLN A 4 17.20 -1.56 15.98
C GLN A 4 17.16 -0.03 16.17
N ALA A 5 18.15 0.70 15.64
CA ALA A 5 18.13 2.16 15.58
C ALA A 5 17.41 2.70 14.32
N ASP A 6 17.34 1.93 13.24
CA ASP A 6 16.80 2.36 11.95
C ASP A 6 15.26 2.37 11.98
N THR A 7 14.65 1.39 12.64
CA THR A 7 13.18 1.35 12.84
C THR A 7 12.64 2.47 13.74
N ARG A 8 13.49 3.21 14.46
CA ARG A 8 13.05 4.37 15.27
C ARG A 8 12.80 5.63 14.44
N TYR A 9 13.38 5.70 13.24
CA TYR A 9 13.21 6.83 12.32
C TYR A 9 12.30 6.49 11.14
N THR A 10 11.81 5.25 11.04
CA THR A 10 10.82 4.88 10.03
C THR A 10 9.48 5.52 10.37
N VAL A 11 8.92 6.24 9.40
CA VAL A 11 7.56 6.73 9.49
C VAL A 11 6.66 5.60 9.01
N ASP A 12 5.94 4.94 9.92
CA ASP A 12 5.10 3.76 9.63
C ASP A 12 4.17 4.00 8.41
N SER A 13 3.54 5.16 8.31
CA SER A 13 2.65 5.46 7.18
C SER A 13 3.37 5.52 5.82
N VAL A 14 4.64 5.92 5.80
CA VAL A 14 5.48 5.96 4.58
C VAL A 14 5.92 4.54 4.22
N ASP A 15 6.40 3.79 5.20
CA ASP A 15 6.83 2.40 5.02
C ASP A 15 5.69 1.51 4.49
N ARG A 16 4.48 1.69 5.04
CA ARG A 16 3.25 1.03 4.56
C ARG A 16 2.88 1.42 3.14
N ALA A 17 3.00 2.72 2.80
CA ALA A 17 2.71 3.18 1.44
C ALA A 17 3.68 2.57 0.41
N ILE A 18 4.96 2.42 0.77
CA ILE A 18 5.97 1.76 -0.08
C ILE A 18 5.66 0.27 -0.23
N SER A 19 5.33 -0.43 0.86
CA SER A 19 4.94 -1.84 0.84
C SER A 19 3.71 -2.08 -0.06
N LEU A 20 2.75 -1.16 -0.03
CA LEU A 20 1.58 -1.17 -0.91
C LEU A 20 1.95 -1.04 -2.39
N LEU A 21 2.84 -0.10 -2.74
CA LEU A 21 3.31 0.07 -4.12
C LEU A 21 4.03 -1.19 -4.63
N GLN A 22 4.88 -1.79 -3.79
CA GLN A 22 5.58 -3.04 -4.12
C GLN A 22 4.59 -4.20 -4.34
N THR A 23 3.54 -4.28 -3.52
CA THR A 23 2.48 -5.29 -3.67
C THR A 23 1.75 -5.16 -5.00
N VAL A 24 1.39 -3.93 -5.39
CA VAL A 24 0.65 -3.66 -6.64
C VAL A 24 1.53 -3.76 -7.89
N ALA A 25 2.84 -3.49 -7.78
CA ALA A 25 3.76 -3.60 -8.90
C ALA A 25 3.97 -5.05 -9.37
N GLY A 26 3.75 -6.04 -8.51
CA GLY A 26 3.96 -7.46 -8.83
C GLY A 26 2.80 -8.12 -9.59
N GLU A 27 1.57 -7.63 -9.44
CA GLU A 27 0.36 -8.22 -10.03
C GLU A 27 -0.65 -7.14 -10.44
N ALA A 28 -1.15 -7.23 -11.67
CA ALA A 28 -2.23 -6.36 -12.14
C ALA A 28 -3.58 -6.71 -11.47
N ASP A 29 -4.50 -5.75 -11.45
CA ASP A 29 -5.92 -5.92 -11.07
C ASP A 29 -6.20 -6.45 -9.65
N LEU A 30 -5.35 -6.11 -8.69
CA LEU A 30 -5.62 -6.43 -7.28
C LEU A 30 -6.75 -5.55 -6.70
N GLY A 31 -7.77 -6.20 -6.13
CA GLY A 31 -8.81 -5.53 -5.36
C GLY A 31 -8.31 -5.03 -3.99
N VAL A 32 -8.95 -4.00 -3.42
CA VAL A 32 -8.54 -3.38 -2.14
C VAL A 32 -8.42 -4.40 -0.99
N SER A 33 -9.32 -5.38 -0.94
CA SER A 33 -9.31 -6.42 0.10
C SER A 33 -8.10 -7.36 -0.03
N GLU A 34 -7.70 -7.67 -1.26
CA GLU A 34 -6.54 -8.51 -1.56
C GLU A 34 -5.25 -7.80 -1.17
N ILE A 35 -5.15 -6.54 -1.59
CA ILE A 35 -4.02 -5.67 -1.27
C ILE A 35 -3.85 -5.54 0.25
N ALA A 36 -4.94 -5.24 0.99
CA ALA A 36 -4.89 -5.11 2.45
C ALA A 36 -4.39 -6.39 3.14
N ARG A 37 -4.85 -7.56 2.68
CA ARG A 37 -4.41 -8.86 3.22
C ARG A 37 -2.91 -9.08 2.98
N ARG A 38 -2.43 -8.77 1.78
CA ARG A 38 -1.01 -8.95 1.40
C ARG A 38 -0.07 -7.96 2.11
N SER A 39 -0.52 -6.72 2.36
CA SER A 39 0.27 -5.69 3.05
C SER A 39 0.17 -5.77 4.58
N GLY A 40 -0.61 -6.70 5.13
CA GLY A 40 -0.86 -6.81 6.58
C GLY A 40 -1.63 -5.60 7.15
N ASP A 41 -2.41 -4.92 6.32
CA ASP A 41 -3.20 -3.75 6.69
C ASP A 41 -4.67 -4.08 6.93
N SER A 42 -5.34 -3.20 7.67
CA SER A 42 -6.80 -3.20 7.66
C SER A 42 -7.31 -2.65 6.32
N LYS A 43 -8.48 -3.13 5.88
CA LYS A 43 -9.13 -2.64 4.65
C LYS A 43 -9.29 -1.12 4.63
N ALA A 44 -9.66 -0.52 5.76
CA ALA A 44 -9.82 0.93 5.88
C ALA A 44 -8.49 1.69 5.73
N ARG A 45 -7.39 1.17 6.29
CA ARG A 45 -6.07 1.81 6.18
C ARG A 45 -5.52 1.69 4.75
N ALA A 46 -5.56 0.48 4.20
CA ALA A 46 -5.16 0.22 2.80
C ALA A 46 -5.94 1.13 1.84
N PHE A 47 -7.26 1.28 2.02
CA PHE A 47 -8.07 2.17 1.20
C PHE A 47 -7.60 3.63 1.25
N ARG A 48 -7.30 4.17 2.43
CA ARG A 48 -6.80 5.56 2.60
C ARG A 48 -5.43 5.76 1.96
N LEU A 49 -4.52 4.80 2.12
CA LEU A 49 -3.20 4.85 1.52
C LEU A 49 -3.30 4.77 -0.02
N LEU A 50 -4.08 3.83 -0.55
CA LEU A 50 -4.35 3.70 -1.98
C LEU A 50 -4.97 4.97 -2.56
N GLN A 51 -5.97 5.58 -1.90
CA GLN A 51 -6.51 6.87 -2.33
C GLN A 51 -5.44 7.96 -2.40
N THR A 52 -4.55 8.01 -1.41
CA THR A 52 -3.47 9.00 -1.36
C THR A 52 -2.49 8.78 -2.52
N LEU A 53 -2.09 7.54 -2.77
CA LEU A 53 -1.20 7.17 -3.87
C LEU A 53 -1.80 7.50 -5.24
N VAL A 54 -3.09 7.18 -5.45
CA VAL A 54 -3.81 7.54 -6.69
C VAL A 54 -3.87 9.05 -6.86
N ARG A 55 -4.22 9.80 -5.81
CA ARG A 55 -4.28 11.27 -5.85
C ARG A 55 -2.91 11.89 -6.17
N ARG A 56 -1.81 11.24 -5.79
CA ARG A 56 -0.44 11.67 -6.09
C ARG A 56 0.08 11.18 -7.44
N GLY A 57 -0.71 10.44 -8.20
CA GLY A 57 -0.33 9.90 -9.52
C GLY A 57 0.62 8.71 -9.45
N LEU A 58 0.73 8.06 -8.30
CA LEU A 58 1.62 6.90 -8.09
C LEU A 58 0.93 5.56 -8.39
N LEU A 59 -0.40 5.55 -8.43
CA LEU A 59 -1.22 4.40 -8.81
C LEU A 59 -2.39 4.85 -9.69
N ALA A 60 -2.84 3.96 -10.55
CA ALA A 60 -4.08 4.12 -11.29
C ALA A 60 -5.14 3.15 -10.75
N ARG A 61 -6.40 3.57 -10.73
CA ARG A 61 -7.52 2.66 -10.48
C ARG A 61 -8.01 2.13 -11.81
N SER A 62 -8.08 0.81 -11.96
CA SER A 62 -8.74 0.21 -13.12
C SER A 62 -10.24 0.55 -13.09
N SER A 63 -10.80 0.91 -14.24
CA SER A 63 -12.19 1.38 -14.40
C SER A 63 -13.23 0.29 -14.11
N ASP A 64 -12.81 -0.96 -13.95
CA ASP A 64 -13.72 -2.10 -13.83
C ASP A 64 -14.35 -2.27 -12.44
N GLY A 65 -13.87 -1.55 -11.41
CA GLY A 65 -14.63 -1.30 -10.18
C GLY A 65 -15.27 -2.52 -9.49
N LYS A 66 -14.79 -3.75 -9.70
CA LYS A 66 -15.24 -4.96 -8.99
C LYS A 66 -14.34 -5.16 -7.77
N GLY A 67 -14.61 -4.48 -6.66
CA GLY A 67 -13.85 -4.62 -5.41
C GLY A 67 -14.69 -4.39 -4.16
#